data_AF-A0A2A2JFK1-F1
#
_entry.id   AF-A0A2A2JFK1-F1
#
_cell.length_a   1.000
_cell.length_b   1.000
_cell.length_c   1.000
_cell.angle_alpha   90.00
_cell.angle_beta   90.00
_cell.angle_gamma   90.00
#
_symmetry.space_group_name_H-M   'P 1'
#
loop_
_entity.id
_entity.type
_entity.pdbx_description
1 polymer ?
#
loop_
_entity_poly.entity_id
_entity_poly.type
_entity_poly.pdbx_seq_one_letter_code
_entity_poly.pdbx_strand_id
1 'polypeptide(L)'
;MLRSRYVNEAFLDARMLPEQLHFRSSARERCIETTIKVGLAMFSGIPVSVHTVPGHDDFMLFPHLNCRRLNREKKEKLNINNELYDKWTQRGKPILAILQGIMERELKYAKYYKNSSENVLLVDSLIIEKNAGAKVPEWFDENAEREGRRAYFHGLNLIAGTGPYHNPNWIRPTSGLLLEELTKHIKRKIECDQTRNCKDMKKFYAYGTHDMLLMALLESIGAKDAALGEGQNPEFIATLILELWKRDGRYYIKALFRRYPNSNRFFAITQSITGCSKVSDFCSSDTFIGGFQQYKTTHPKDECHDESDNPIGLLFSGRTDFKFNALSWILLGTTVFFMFCCICHACFPRRKYRKYSTKSNSRI
;
A
#
# COMPACT_ATOMS: atom_id res chain seq x y z
N MET A 1 21.65 -16.05 -3.04
CA MET A 1 22.15 -14.65 -3.05
C MET A 1 22.12 -13.98 -1.69
N LEU A 2 20.94 -13.75 -1.08
CA LEU A 2 20.83 -13.07 0.22
C LEU A 2 21.65 -13.75 1.33
N ARG A 3 21.63 -15.10 1.38
CA ARG A 3 22.53 -15.87 2.26
C ARG A 3 23.99 -15.48 2.09
N SER A 4 24.49 -15.56 0.85
CA SER A 4 25.88 -15.25 0.54
C SER A 4 26.25 -13.84 0.97
N ARG A 5 25.31 -12.88 0.84
CA ARG A 5 25.58 -11.47 1.13
C ARG A 5 25.49 -11.12 2.61
N TYR A 6 24.58 -11.74 3.36
CA TYR A 6 24.26 -11.31 4.71
C TYR A 6 24.54 -12.36 5.79
N VAL A 7 24.51 -13.65 5.46
CA VAL A 7 24.76 -14.73 6.42
C VAL A 7 26.22 -15.19 6.33
N ASN A 8 26.70 -15.48 5.12
CA ASN A 8 28.07 -15.96 4.93
C ASN A 8 29.12 -14.89 5.24
N GLU A 9 28.79 -13.61 5.05
CA GLU A 9 29.61 -12.44 5.43
C GLU A 9 29.43 -12.04 6.92
N ALA A 10 28.76 -12.88 7.73
CA ALA A 10 28.55 -12.70 9.16
C ALA A 10 27.80 -11.42 9.60
N PHE A 11 27.11 -10.71 8.70
CA PHE A 11 26.23 -9.60 9.08
C PHE A 11 25.04 -10.08 9.93
N LEU A 12 24.44 -11.20 9.53
CA LEU A 12 23.39 -11.95 10.21
C LEU A 12 23.95 -13.28 10.70
N ASP A 13 23.54 -13.68 11.90
CA ASP A 13 23.93 -14.96 12.49
C ASP A 13 23.27 -16.12 11.73
N ALA A 14 24.06 -17.12 11.35
CA ALA A 14 23.60 -18.29 10.61
C ALA A 14 22.57 -19.14 11.37
N ARG A 15 22.49 -19.00 12.70
CA ARG A 15 21.49 -19.66 13.56
C ARG A 15 20.13 -18.97 13.54
N MET A 16 19.98 -17.88 12.79
CA MET A 16 18.72 -17.15 12.64
C MET A 16 18.21 -16.54 13.96
N LEU A 17 19.01 -15.68 14.60
CA LEU A 17 18.63 -15.04 15.87
C LEU A 17 17.39 -14.13 15.68
N PRO A 18 16.25 -14.38 16.36
CA PRO A 18 15.03 -13.59 16.21
C PRO A 18 15.21 -12.10 16.55
N GLU A 19 16.18 -11.77 17.40
CA GLU A 19 16.52 -10.40 17.79
C GLU A 19 17.11 -9.60 16.62
N GLN A 20 17.66 -10.27 15.60
CA GLN A 20 18.27 -9.63 14.44
C GLN A 20 17.30 -9.45 13.27
N LEU A 21 16.15 -10.14 13.28
CA LEU A 21 15.34 -10.37 12.08
C LEU A 21 13.89 -9.94 12.28
N HIS A 22 13.28 -9.45 11.21
CA HIS A 22 11.83 -9.28 11.10
C HIS A 22 11.39 -9.62 9.69
N PHE A 23 10.58 -10.67 9.56
CA PHE A 23 9.93 -11.03 8.31
C PHE A 23 8.45 -10.69 8.42
N ARG A 24 7.94 -9.90 7.47
CA ARG A 24 6.53 -9.57 7.37
C ARG A 24 6.07 -9.74 5.94
N SER A 25 4.84 -10.22 5.75
CA SER A 25 4.26 -10.41 4.42
C SER A 25 2.81 -9.96 4.40
N SER A 26 2.32 -9.53 3.23
CA SER A 26 0.90 -9.35 3.01
C SER A 26 0.15 -10.67 3.23
N ALA A 27 -1.11 -10.61 3.69
CA ALA A 27 -1.92 -11.80 3.98
C ALA A 27 -2.43 -12.55 2.72
N ARG A 28 -1.59 -12.65 1.69
CA ARG A 28 -1.84 -13.47 0.50
C ARG A 28 -0.89 -14.65 0.52
N GLU A 29 -1.42 -15.86 0.32
CA GLU A 29 -0.66 -17.11 0.36
C GLU A 29 0.62 -17.03 -0.47
N ARG A 30 0.53 -16.56 -1.73
CA ARG A 30 1.70 -16.38 -2.60
C ARG A 30 2.78 -15.47 -2.01
N CYS A 31 2.40 -14.43 -1.26
CA CYS A 31 3.35 -13.51 -0.63
C CYS A 31 3.96 -14.15 0.63
N ILE A 32 3.15 -14.81 1.46
CA ILE A 32 3.60 -15.51 2.67
C ILE A 32 4.58 -16.62 2.28
N GLU A 33 4.20 -17.50 1.36
CA GLU A 33 5.05 -18.58 0.86
C GLU A 33 6.36 -18.07 0.27
N THR A 34 6.31 -16.98 -0.50
CA THR A 34 7.52 -16.37 -1.06
C THR A 34 8.44 -15.90 0.06
N THR A 35 7.91 -15.18 1.07
CA THR A 35 8.71 -14.71 2.21
C THR A 35 9.31 -15.87 3.02
N ILE A 36 8.54 -16.94 3.26
CA ILE A 36 9.01 -18.16 3.92
C ILE A 36 10.15 -18.80 3.12
N LYS A 37 9.94 -19.04 1.81
CA LYS A 37 10.94 -19.66 0.92
C LYS A 37 12.23 -18.84 0.85
N VAL A 38 12.13 -17.51 0.81
CA VAL A 38 13.28 -16.61 0.89
C VAL A 38 14.04 -16.80 2.21
N GLY A 39 13.34 -16.81 3.34
CA GLY A 39 13.96 -17.04 4.65
C GLY A 39 14.61 -18.42 4.77
N LEU A 40 13.94 -19.49 4.33
CA LEU A 40 14.46 -20.85 4.33
C LEU A 40 15.76 -20.96 3.50
N ALA A 41 15.78 -20.33 2.32
CA ALA A 41 16.97 -20.28 1.48
C ALA A 41 18.10 -19.45 2.09
N MET A 42 17.78 -18.42 2.89
CA MET A 42 18.77 -17.66 3.65
C MET A 42 19.41 -18.52 4.75
N PHE A 43 18.60 -19.25 5.52
CA PHE A 43 19.03 -19.90 6.77
C PHE A 43 19.04 -21.44 6.72
N SER A 44 19.31 -22.05 5.55
CA SER A 44 19.50 -23.52 5.42
C SER A 44 18.31 -24.36 5.92
N GLY A 45 17.09 -23.88 5.69
CA GLY A 45 15.90 -24.63 6.08
C GLY A 45 15.47 -24.47 7.54
N ILE A 46 16.08 -23.54 8.31
CA ILE A 46 15.55 -23.13 9.62
C ILE A 46 14.17 -22.47 9.40
N PRO A 47 13.11 -22.94 10.07
CA PRO A 47 11.78 -22.35 9.94
C PRO A 47 11.77 -20.85 10.27
N VAL A 48 11.13 -20.07 9.40
CA VAL A 48 11.06 -18.60 9.52
C VAL A 48 9.68 -18.19 9.99
N SER A 49 9.62 -17.43 11.09
CA SER A 49 8.39 -16.76 11.51
C SER A 49 8.11 -15.58 10.59
N VAL A 50 6.96 -15.60 9.90
CA VAL A 50 6.51 -14.52 9.03
C VAL A 50 5.27 -13.87 9.66
N HIS A 51 5.39 -12.61 10.02
CA HIS A 51 4.28 -11.82 10.54
C HIS A 51 3.37 -11.35 9.40
N THR A 52 2.07 -11.27 9.66
CA THR A 52 1.11 -10.75 8.68
C THR A 52 0.01 -9.96 9.37
N VAL A 53 -0.66 -9.11 8.61
CA VAL A 53 -1.83 -8.34 9.02
C VAL A 53 -2.96 -8.71 8.06
N PRO A 54 -4.21 -8.94 8.53
CA PRO A 54 -5.33 -9.22 7.64
C PRO A 54 -5.45 -8.19 6.52
N GLY A 55 -5.72 -8.63 5.28
CA GLY A 55 -5.64 -7.76 4.11
C GLY A 55 -6.55 -6.53 4.12
N HIS A 56 -7.66 -6.54 4.89
CA HIS A 56 -8.51 -5.36 5.02
C HIS A 56 -7.92 -4.28 5.96
N ASP A 57 -6.95 -4.65 6.79
CA ASP A 57 -6.25 -3.78 7.73
C ASP A 57 -4.79 -3.51 7.33
N ASP A 58 -4.27 -4.21 6.31
CA ASP A 58 -2.87 -4.09 5.89
C ASP A 58 -2.65 -2.99 4.84
N PHE A 59 -2.68 -1.73 5.27
CA PHE A 59 -2.42 -0.61 4.39
C PHE A 59 -0.93 -0.41 4.01
N MET A 60 -0.03 -1.31 4.43
CA MET A 60 1.41 -1.17 4.18
C MET A 60 1.93 -2.15 3.13
N LEU A 61 1.47 -3.41 3.18
CA LEU A 61 1.96 -4.47 2.29
C LEU A 61 0.87 -5.03 1.39
N PHE A 62 -0.40 -4.70 1.62
CA PHE A 62 -1.51 -5.12 0.78
C PHE A 62 -2.05 -3.95 -0.07
N PRO A 63 -2.26 -4.13 -1.40
CA PRO A 63 -2.78 -3.08 -2.25
C PRO A 63 -4.29 -2.88 -2.04
N HIS A 64 -4.66 -1.73 -1.49
CA HIS A 64 -6.06 -1.34 -1.33
C HIS A 64 -6.63 -0.78 -2.65
N LEU A 65 -7.05 -1.68 -3.53
CA LEU A 65 -7.59 -1.33 -4.85
C LEU A 65 -9.01 -0.72 -4.82
N ASN A 66 -9.73 -0.84 -3.71
CA ASN A 66 -11.08 -0.30 -3.52
C ASN A 66 -11.08 1.10 -2.88
N CYS A 67 -10.07 1.89 -3.21
CA CYS A 67 -9.93 3.26 -2.75
C CYS A 67 -10.86 4.19 -3.55
N ARG A 68 -11.99 4.63 -2.96
CA ARG A 68 -13.09 5.29 -3.67
C ARG A 68 -12.63 6.57 -4.36
N ARG A 69 -11.95 7.46 -3.62
CA ARG A 69 -11.42 8.73 -4.15
C ARG A 69 -10.54 8.50 -5.38
N LEU A 70 -9.55 7.62 -5.23
CA LEU A 70 -8.59 7.30 -6.29
C LEU A 70 -9.27 6.67 -7.51
N ASN A 71 -10.22 5.77 -7.28
CA ASN A 71 -10.95 5.12 -8.37
C ASN A 71 -11.82 6.12 -9.13
N ARG A 72 -12.41 7.13 -8.46
CA ARG A 72 -13.11 8.23 -9.12
C ARG A 72 -12.17 9.05 -9.99
N GLU A 73 -11.04 9.50 -9.45
CA GLU A 73 -10.05 10.29 -10.20
C GLU A 73 -9.52 9.51 -11.44
N LYS A 74 -9.26 8.20 -11.29
CA LYS A 74 -8.83 7.33 -12.40
C LYS A 74 -9.92 7.14 -13.44
N LYS A 75 -11.18 6.96 -13.01
CA LYS A 75 -12.35 6.87 -13.90
C LYS A 75 -12.48 8.13 -14.75
N GLU A 76 -12.39 9.29 -14.12
CA GLU A 76 -12.45 10.60 -14.78
C GLU A 76 -11.28 10.80 -15.75
N LYS A 77 -10.04 10.52 -15.30
CA LYS A 77 -8.84 10.67 -16.14
C LYS A 77 -8.91 9.84 -17.44
N LEU A 78 -9.54 8.67 -17.37
CA LEU A 78 -9.68 7.76 -18.51
C LEU A 78 -10.98 7.91 -19.28
N ASN A 79 -11.90 8.78 -18.85
CA ASN A 79 -13.25 8.87 -19.39
C ASN A 79 -13.95 7.49 -19.47
N ILE A 80 -13.83 6.69 -18.40
CA ILE A 80 -14.46 5.36 -18.35
C ILE A 80 -15.98 5.52 -18.35
N ASN A 81 -16.66 4.75 -19.22
CA ASN A 81 -18.11 4.70 -19.32
C ASN A 81 -18.74 4.39 -17.94
N ASN A 82 -19.75 5.19 -17.54
CA ASN A 82 -20.53 4.97 -16.33
C ASN A 82 -21.16 3.58 -16.28
N GLU A 83 -21.70 3.08 -17.39
CA GLU A 83 -22.31 1.75 -17.45
C GLU A 83 -21.30 0.64 -17.09
N LEU A 84 -20.09 0.71 -17.66
CA LEU A 84 -19.01 -0.24 -17.35
C LEU A 84 -18.58 -0.12 -15.88
N TYR A 85 -18.44 1.10 -15.40
CA TYR A 85 -18.05 1.37 -14.02
C TYR A 85 -19.09 0.85 -13.01
N ASP A 86 -20.37 1.12 -13.27
CA ASP A 86 -21.48 0.72 -12.41
C ASP A 86 -21.64 -0.80 -12.39
N LYS A 87 -21.51 -1.47 -13.55
CA LYS A 87 -21.49 -2.94 -13.66
C LYS A 87 -20.47 -3.59 -12.74
N TRP A 88 -19.25 -3.05 -12.68
CA TRP A 88 -18.18 -3.57 -11.82
C TRP A 88 -18.33 -3.13 -10.36
N THR A 89 -18.87 -1.93 -10.12
CA THR A 89 -19.14 -1.41 -8.78
C THR A 89 -20.20 -2.23 -8.05
N GLN A 90 -21.27 -2.62 -8.74
CA GLN A 90 -22.31 -3.52 -8.19
C GLN A 90 -21.75 -4.89 -7.76
N ARG A 91 -20.62 -5.31 -8.35
CA ARG A 91 -19.89 -6.54 -7.99
C ARG A 91 -18.83 -6.33 -6.91
N GLY A 92 -18.72 -5.12 -6.35
CA GLY A 92 -17.71 -4.76 -5.36
C GLY A 92 -16.28 -4.67 -5.91
N LYS A 93 -16.11 -4.53 -7.24
CA LYS A 93 -14.81 -4.53 -7.91
C LYS A 93 -14.64 -3.35 -8.89
N PRO A 94 -14.85 -2.09 -8.47
CA PRO A 94 -14.80 -0.92 -9.36
C PRO A 94 -13.46 -0.77 -10.10
N ILE A 95 -12.35 -1.22 -9.52
CA ILE A 95 -11.04 -1.20 -10.16
C ILE A 95 -10.99 -2.00 -11.46
N LEU A 96 -11.82 -3.04 -11.60
CA LEU A 96 -11.86 -3.86 -12.81
C LEU A 96 -12.45 -3.09 -14.01
N ALA A 97 -13.33 -2.10 -13.78
CA ALA A 97 -13.78 -1.22 -14.86
C ALA A 97 -12.63 -0.34 -15.38
N ILE A 98 -11.81 0.18 -14.47
CA ILE A 98 -10.66 1.02 -14.79
C ILE A 98 -9.62 0.20 -15.56
N LEU A 99 -9.31 -1.00 -15.08
CA LEU A 99 -8.42 -1.94 -15.78
C LEU A 99 -8.95 -2.34 -17.15
N GLN A 100 -10.22 -2.74 -17.22
CA GLN A 100 -10.83 -3.12 -18.49
C GLN A 100 -10.75 -1.96 -19.50
N GLY A 101 -11.13 -0.75 -19.10
CA GLY A 101 -11.13 0.39 -20.02
C GLY A 101 -9.74 0.81 -20.49
N ILE A 102 -8.71 0.75 -19.64
CA ILE A 102 -7.34 1.02 -20.12
C ILE A 102 -6.83 -0.09 -21.04
N MET A 103 -7.13 -1.35 -20.73
CA MET A 103 -6.73 -2.47 -21.60
C MET A 103 -7.43 -2.40 -22.96
N GLU A 104 -8.74 -2.13 -22.99
CA GLU A 104 -9.50 -1.92 -24.23
C GLU A 104 -8.94 -0.76 -25.06
N ARG A 105 -8.52 0.33 -24.41
CA ARG A 105 -7.87 1.47 -25.07
C ARG A 105 -6.54 1.07 -25.71
N GLU A 106 -5.66 0.42 -24.96
CA GLU A 106 -4.33 0.04 -25.46
C GLU A 106 -4.42 -1.04 -26.54
N LEU A 107 -5.40 -1.95 -26.45
CA LEU A 107 -5.60 -3.03 -27.41
C LEU A 107 -6.53 -2.66 -28.57
N LYS A 108 -7.05 -1.41 -28.62
CA LYS A 108 -8.01 -0.98 -29.65
C LYS A 108 -7.52 -1.22 -31.08
N TYR A 109 -6.22 -1.03 -31.30
CA TYR A 109 -5.57 -1.21 -32.60
C TYR A 109 -4.56 -2.36 -32.60
N ALA A 110 -4.67 -3.27 -31.62
CA ALA A 110 -3.87 -4.49 -31.59
C ALA A 110 -4.16 -5.34 -32.83
N LYS A 111 -3.10 -5.83 -33.48
CA LYS A 111 -3.21 -6.63 -34.70
C LYS A 111 -3.29 -8.12 -34.40
N TYR A 112 -2.64 -8.56 -33.33
CA TYR A 112 -2.44 -9.98 -33.01
C TYR A 112 -3.23 -10.39 -31.77
N TYR A 113 -3.33 -9.52 -30.76
CA TYR A 113 -4.16 -9.76 -29.59
C TYR A 113 -5.63 -9.75 -29.98
N LYS A 114 -6.34 -10.85 -29.70
CA LYS A 114 -7.78 -10.95 -29.95
C LYS A 114 -8.55 -10.08 -28.95
N ASN A 115 -8.66 -8.79 -29.26
CA ASN A 115 -9.32 -7.81 -28.42
C ASN A 115 -10.82 -8.06 -28.31
N SER A 116 -11.26 -8.54 -27.15
CA SER A 116 -12.66 -8.64 -26.75
C SER A 116 -12.75 -8.24 -25.26
N SER A 117 -13.92 -7.76 -24.83
CA SER A 117 -14.14 -7.41 -23.42
C SER A 117 -13.85 -8.57 -22.44
N GLU A 118 -13.96 -9.81 -22.90
CA GLU A 118 -13.59 -11.00 -22.14
C GLU A 118 -12.06 -11.20 -22.11
N ASN A 119 -11.39 -11.07 -23.25
CA ASN A 119 -9.97 -11.37 -23.37
C ASN A 119 -9.07 -10.29 -22.75
N VAL A 120 -9.47 -9.02 -22.74
CA VAL A 120 -8.63 -7.91 -22.26
C VAL A 120 -8.23 -8.05 -20.78
N LEU A 121 -9.04 -8.72 -19.96
CA LEU A 121 -8.73 -8.98 -18.55
C LEU A 121 -7.91 -10.25 -18.33
N LEU A 122 -7.73 -11.08 -19.36
CA LEU A 122 -6.99 -12.35 -19.29
C LEU A 122 -5.49 -12.20 -19.59
N VAL A 123 -5.03 -11.01 -19.98
CA VAL A 123 -3.65 -10.77 -20.41
C VAL A 123 -2.62 -11.34 -19.42
N ASP A 124 -2.75 -11.02 -18.13
CA ASP A 124 -1.83 -11.49 -17.08
C ASP A 124 -1.87 -13.02 -16.94
N SER A 125 -3.07 -13.59 -16.89
CA SER A 125 -3.26 -15.05 -16.80
C SER A 125 -2.64 -15.79 -17.98
N LEU A 126 -2.85 -15.30 -19.21
CA LEU A 126 -2.28 -15.89 -20.42
C LEU A 126 -0.75 -15.81 -20.44
N ILE A 127 -0.17 -14.70 -19.96
CA ILE A 127 1.29 -14.55 -19.82
C ILE A 127 1.83 -15.57 -18.81
N ILE A 128 1.18 -15.69 -17.64
CA ILE A 128 1.59 -16.61 -16.58
C ILE A 128 1.50 -18.06 -17.05
N GLU A 129 0.37 -18.44 -17.67
CA GLU A 129 0.14 -19.79 -18.19
C GLU A 129 1.18 -20.15 -19.25
N LYS A 130 1.43 -19.27 -20.21
CA LYS A 130 2.46 -19.46 -21.24
C LYS A 130 3.85 -19.62 -20.62
N ASN A 131 4.22 -18.77 -19.67
CA ASN A 131 5.49 -18.84 -18.95
C ASN A 131 5.64 -20.11 -18.11
N ALA A 132 4.54 -20.69 -17.64
CA ALA A 132 4.51 -21.96 -16.92
C ALA A 132 4.56 -23.19 -17.86
N GLY A 133 4.59 -22.98 -19.19
CA GLY A 133 4.53 -24.06 -20.18
C GLY A 133 3.14 -24.68 -20.34
N ALA A 134 2.09 -24.02 -19.83
CA ALA A 134 0.72 -24.45 -20.04
C ALA A 134 0.25 -24.13 -21.46
N LYS A 135 -0.75 -24.89 -21.94
CA LYS A 135 -1.38 -24.60 -23.23
C LYS A 135 -2.23 -23.34 -23.10
N VAL A 136 -1.89 -22.33 -23.89
CA VAL A 136 -2.69 -21.12 -24.09
C VAL A 136 -3.42 -21.20 -25.44
N PRO A 137 -4.45 -20.39 -25.69
CA PRO A 137 -5.13 -20.34 -26.98
C PRO A 137 -4.16 -20.10 -28.14
N GLU A 138 -4.40 -20.74 -29.29
CA GLU A 138 -3.51 -20.67 -30.47
C GLU A 138 -3.26 -19.23 -30.97
N TRP A 139 -4.22 -18.33 -30.78
CA TRP A 139 -4.07 -16.92 -31.16
C TRP A 139 -3.12 -16.13 -30.26
N PHE A 140 -2.78 -16.65 -29.07
CA PHE A 140 -1.89 -15.96 -28.11
C PHE A 140 -0.40 -16.28 -28.39
N ASP A 141 0.04 -15.93 -29.60
CA ASP A 141 1.43 -16.07 -30.05
C ASP A 141 2.37 -15.03 -29.39
N GLU A 142 3.63 -14.96 -29.83
CA GLU A 142 4.60 -13.98 -29.31
C GLU A 142 4.24 -12.52 -29.61
N ASN A 143 3.53 -12.26 -30.71
CA ASN A 143 3.11 -10.91 -31.07
C ASN A 143 1.90 -10.47 -30.24
N ALA A 144 0.92 -11.36 -30.07
CA ALA A 144 -0.20 -11.15 -29.17
C ALA A 144 0.28 -10.95 -27.72
N GLU A 145 1.25 -11.74 -27.26
CA GLU A 145 1.86 -11.56 -25.95
C GLU A 145 2.50 -10.17 -25.81
N ARG A 146 3.22 -9.69 -26.83
CA ARG A 146 3.87 -8.37 -26.81
C ARG A 146 2.86 -7.23 -26.70
N GLU A 147 1.76 -7.31 -27.46
CA GLU A 147 0.65 -6.36 -27.38
C GLU A 147 -0.04 -6.42 -26.01
N GLY A 148 -0.29 -7.62 -25.50
CA GLY A 148 -0.84 -7.86 -24.16
C GLY A 148 0.06 -7.25 -23.08
N ARG A 149 1.37 -7.53 -23.08
CA ARG A 149 2.34 -6.98 -22.13
C ARG A 149 2.34 -5.47 -22.13
N ARG A 150 2.20 -4.83 -23.29
CA ARG A 150 2.06 -3.37 -23.37
C ARG A 150 0.79 -2.90 -22.68
N ALA A 151 -0.35 -3.52 -22.94
CA ALA A 151 -1.60 -3.18 -22.26
C ALA A 151 -1.49 -3.39 -20.73
N TYR A 152 -0.86 -4.49 -20.30
CA TYR A 152 -0.57 -4.80 -18.90
C TYR A 152 0.36 -3.77 -18.25
N PHE A 153 1.39 -3.30 -18.96
CA PHE A 153 2.23 -2.20 -18.52
C PHE A 153 1.41 -0.95 -18.19
N HIS A 154 0.52 -0.55 -19.09
CA HIS A 154 -0.33 0.62 -18.86
C HIS A 154 -1.32 0.40 -17.70
N GLY A 155 -1.96 -0.77 -17.62
CA GLY A 155 -2.88 -1.11 -16.54
C GLY A 155 -2.22 -1.05 -15.16
N LEU A 156 -1.05 -1.68 -15.00
CA LEU A 156 -0.35 -1.71 -13.72
C LEU A 156 0.19 -0.34 -13.31
N ASN A 157 0.79 0.41 -14.26
CA ASN A 157 1.27 1.77 -13.99
C ASN A 157 0.13 2.72 -13.61
N LEU A 158 -1.06 2.57 -14.21
CA LEU A 158 -2.23 3.36 -13.84
C LEU A 158 -2.69 3.07 -12.40
N ILE A 159 -2.74 1.79 -12.02
CA ILE A 159 -3.12 1.40 -10.66
C ILE A 159 -2.12 1.95 -9.64
N ALA A 160 -0.83 1.76 -9.89
CA ALA A 160 0.25 2.21 -9.02
C ALA A 160 0.45 3.74 -9.03
N GLY A 161 -0.08 4.42 -10.05
CA GLY A 161 0.11 5.86 -10.27
C GLY A 161 1.52 6.23 -10.71
N THR A 162 2.19 5.35 -11.46
CA THR A 162 3.60 5.47 -11.84
C THR A 162 3.77 5.67 -13.35
N GLY A 163 4.98 6.01 -13.81
CA GLY A 163 5.30 6.06 -15.24
C GLY A 163 4.41 7.03 -16.02
N PRO A 164 3.77 6.59 -17.14
CA PRO A 164 2.88 7.46 -17.91
C PRO A 164 1.70 8.04 -17.11
N TYR A 165 1.38 7.44 -15.97
CA TYR A 165 0.29 7.87 -15.09
C TYR A 165 0.80 8.44 -13.78
N HIS A 166 2.05 8.90 -13.73
CA HIS A 166 2.67 9.51 -12.56
C HIS A 166 1.72 10.48 -11.86
N ASN A 167 1.36 10.16 -10.62
CA ASN A 167 0.54 11.01 -9.78
C ASN A 167 0.90 10.78 -8.30
N PRO A 168 1.55 11.75 -7.63
CA PRO A 168 1.88 11.65 -6.21
C PRO A 168 0.68 11.32 -5.32
N ASN A 169 -0.51 11.85 -5.63
CA ASN A 169 -1.74 11.60 -4.87
C ASN A 169 -2.26 10.17 -4.99
N TRP A 170 -1.80 9.41 -5.99
CA TRP A 170 -2.10 7.99 -6.18
C TRP A 170 -1.01 7.10 -5.59
N ILE A 171 0.25 7.50 -5.75
CA ILE A 171 1.41 6.78 -5.20
C ILE A 171 1.37 6.80 -3.66
N ARG A 172 1.06 7.96 -3.07
CA ARG A 172 1.12 8.18 -1.61
C ARG A 172 0.26 7.20 -0.80
N PRO A 173 -1.04 6.99 -1.07
CA PRO A 173 -1.81 5.94 -0.38
C PRO A 173 -1.46 4.51 -0.83
N THR A 174 -0.72 4.32 -1.93
CA THR A 174 -0.34 2.99 -2.44
C THR A 174 0.90 2.43 -1.74
N SER A 175 1.98 3.22 -1.63
CA SER A 175 3.27 2.78 -1.06
C SER A 175 3.84 3.72 0.00
N GLY A 176 3.18 4.84 0.29
CA GLY A 176 3.74 5.88 1.16
C GLY A 176 3.95 5.45 2.60
N LEU A 177 3.09 4.56 3.12
CA LEU A 177 3.27 3.99 4.46
C LEU A 177 4.50 3.06 4.52
N LEU A 178 4.74 2.28 3.47
CA LEU A 178 5.95 1.44 3.39
C LEU A 178 7.21 2.31 3.28
N LEU A 179 7.18 3.38 2.48
CA LEU A 179 8.30 4.31 2.38
C LEU A 179 8.60 5.00 3.72
N GLU A 180 7.56 5.46 4.42
CA GLU A 180 7.68 6.05 5.75
C GLU A 180 8.34 5.07 6.72
N GLU A 181 7.83 3.83 6.81
CA GLU A 181 8.35 2.82 7.74
C GLU A 181 9.81 2.44 7.43
N LEU A 182 10.19 2.32 6.15
CA LEU A 182 11.58 2.11 5.74
C LEU A 182 12.50 3.26 6.20
N THR A 183 12.09 4.52 5.97
CA THR A 183 12.90 5.67 6.41
C THR A 183 12.99 5.79 7.92
N LYS A 184 11.92 5.42 8.64
CA LYS A 184 11.88 5.37 10.10
C LYS A 184 12.79 4.29 10.67
N HIS A 185 12.87 3.10 10.08
CA HIS A 185 13.83 2.08 10.50
C HIS A 185 15.27 2.55 10.35
N ILE A 186 15.60 3.21 9.23
CA ILE A 186 16.93 3.78 8.98
C ILE A 186 17.24 4.83 10.05
N LYS A 187 16.34 5.80 10.25
CA LYS A 187 16.51 6.89 11.24
C LYS A 187 16.73 6.34 12.64
N ARG A 188 15.86 5.42 13.09
CA ARG A 188 16.00 4.79 14.42
C ARG A 188 17.30 4.02 14.57
N LYS A 189 17.80 3.38 13.50
CA LYS A 189 19.07 2.65 13.55
C LYS A 189 20.27 3.58 13.69
N ILE A 190 20.24 4.73 13.02
CA ILE A 190 21.23 5.80 13.17
C ILE A 190 21.22 6.35 14.59
N GLU A 191 20.04 6.69 15.11
CA GLU A 191 19.86 7.19 16.49
C GLU A 191 20.37 6.19 17.54
N CYS A 192 20.08 4.90 17.36
CA CYS A 192 20.57 3.83 18.24
C CYS A 192 22.09 3.75 18.26
N ASP A 193 22.76 3.86 17.11
CA ASP A 193 24.22 3.85 17.06
C ASP A 193 24.82 5.10 17.73
N GLN A 194 24.27 6.28 17.47
CA GLN A 194 24.74 7.55 18.03
C GLN A 194 24.55 7.62 19.56
N THR A 195 23.42 7.15 20.07
CA THR A 195 23.07 7.20 21.51
C THR A 195 23.50 5.95 22.28
N ARG A 196 23.95 4.91 21.58
CA ARG A 196 24.18 3.55 22.10
C ARG A 196 22.96 2.92 22.77
N ASN A 197 21.74 3.40 22.47
CA ASN A 197 20.48 2.86 22.98
C ASN A 197 19.72 2.16 21.86
N CYS A 198 19.84 0.83 21.80
CA CYS A 198 19.38 0.01 20.68
C CYS A 198 18.26 -0.97 21.04
N LYS A 199 17.41 -0.63 22.01
CA LYS A 199 16.27 -1.48 22.39
C LYS A 199 15.41 -1.79 21.18
N ASP A 200 15.11 -3.08 20.99
CA ASP A 200 14.21 -3.63 19.98
C ASP A 200 14.55 -3.33 18.51
N MET A 201 15.82 -3.03 18.20
CA MET A 201 16.26 -2.75 16.82
C MET A 201 16.76 -4.01 16.11
N LYS A 202 16.02 -4.45 15.09
CA LYS A 202 16.45 -5.53 14.19
C LYS A 202 17.55 -5.05 13.24
N LYS A 203 18.36 -5.99 12.75
CA LYS A 203 19.38 -5.76 11.71
C LYS A 203 18.81 -5.89 10.30
N PHE A 204 17.79 -6.72 10.12
CA PHE A 204 17.25 -7.06 8.81
C PHE A 204 15.72 -7.14 8.85
N TYR A 205 15.10 -6.42 7.91
CA TYR A 205 13.66 -6.38 7.70
C TYR A 205 13.38 -6.91 6.28
N ALA A 206 12.51 -7.90 6.16
CA ALA A 206 12.06 -8.44 4.88
C ALA A 206 10.55 -8.30 4.75
N TYR A 207 10.13 -7.69 3.64
CA TYR A 207 8.74 -7.39 3.33
C TYR A 207 8.30 -8.14 2.07
N GLY A 208 7.36 -9.09 2.21
CA GLY A 208 6.67 -9.72 1.10
C GLY A 208 5.45 -8.92 0.68
N THR A 209 5.39 -8.48 -0.58
CA THR A 209 4.31 -7.62 -1.08
C THR A 209 4.02 -7.87 -2.57
N HIS A 210 3.42 -6.89 -3.25
CA HIS A 210 2.92 -6.94 -4.61
C HIS A 210 3.73 -6.03 -5.53
N ASP A 211 3.74 -6.36 -6.82
CA ASP A 211 4.38 -5.62 -7.90
C ASP A 211 4.04 -4.12 -7.90
N MET A 212 2.77 -3.75 -7.79
CA MET A 212 2.34 -2.35 -7.79
C MET A 212 2.88 -1.54 -6.60
N LEU A 213 3.05 -2.15 -5.43
CA LEU A 213 3.69 -1.48 -4.28
C LEU A 213 5.17 -1.27 -4.52
N LEU A 214 5.86 -2.27 -5.09
CA LEU A 214 7.27 -2.15 -5.46
C LEU A 214 7.46 -1.07 -6.54
N MET A 215 6.59 -1.01 -7.54
CA MET A 215 6.60 0.05 -8.56
C MET A 215 6.42 1.42 -7.95
N ALA A 216 5.37 1.61 -7.15
CA ALA A 216 5.08 2.88 -6.51
C ALA A 216 6.22 3.32 -5.57
N LEU A 217 6.85 2.38 -4.86
CA LEU A 217 8.02 2.66 -4.02
C LEU A 217 9.24 3.08 -4.85
N LEU A 218 9.54 2.37 -5.94
CA LEU A 218 10.65 2.70 -6.83
C LEU A 218 10.44 4.04 -7.55
N GLU A 219 9.20 4.33 -7.94
CA GLU A 219 8.80 5.62 -8.52
C GLU A 219 8.98 6.74 -7.49
N SER A 220 8.56 6.51 -6.24
CA SER A 220 8.69 7.49 -5.15
C SER A 220 10.13 7.93 -4.96
N ILE A 221 11.10 7.01 -5.07
CA ILE A 221 12.53 7.31 -4.91
C ILE A 221 13.23 7.72 -6.24
N GLY A 222 12.49 7.78 -7.34
CA GLY A 222 13.00 8.14 -8.67
C GLY A 222 13.89 7.08 -9.35
N ALA A 223 13.86 5.83 -8.87
CA ALA A 223 14.74 4.76 -9.35
C ALA A 223 14.01 3.69 -10.18
N LYS A 224 12.73 3.89 -10.52
CA LYS A 224 11.90 2.89 -11.22
C LYS A 224 12.50 2.43 -12.55
N ASP A 225 12.79 3.34 -13.48
CA ASP A 225 13.24 2.94 -14.81
C ASP A 225 14.63 2.31 -14.77
N ALA A 226 15.51 2.77 -13.88
CA ALA A 226 16.80 2.13 -13.64
C ALA A 226 16.64 0.71 -13.06
N ALA A 227 15.69 0.51 -12.15
CA ALA A 227 15.44 -0.78 -11.51
C ALA A 227 14.72 -1.77 -12.45
N LEU A 228 13.70 -1.35 -13.18
CA LEU A 228 12.85 -2.24 -13.97
C LEU A 228 13.24 -2.30 -15.45
N GLY A 229 13.86 -1.24 -15.97
CA GLY A 229 13.95 -0.97 -17.40
C GLY A 229 12.79 -0.10 -17.88
N GLU A 230 13.04 0.75 -18.87
CA GLU A 230 12.00 1.59 -19.47
C GLU A 230 10.87 0.74 -20.05
N GLY A 231 9.63 1.13 -19.75
CA GLY A 231 8.46 0.41 -20.26
C GLY A 231 8.24 -0.98 -19.67
N GLN A 232 8.90 -1.32 -18.55
CA GLN A 232 8.79 -2.63 -17.90
C GLN A 232 8.07 -2.57 -16.56
N ASN A 233 7.44 -3.69 -16.20
CA ASN A 233 6.87 -3.94 -14.88
C ASN A 233 7.82 -4.85 -14.06
N PRO A 234 7.65 -4.95 -12.72
CA PRO A 234 8.41 -5.90 -11.93
C PRO A 234 8.10 -7.33 -12.35
N GLU A 235 9.16 -8.10 -12.57
CA GLU A 235 9.07 -9.54 -12.77
C GLU A 235 8.88 -10.26 -11.43
N PHE A 236 8.54 -11.55 -11.49
CA PHE A 236 8.44 -12.37 -10.29
C PHE A 236 9.71 -12.26 -9.44
N ILE A 237 9.51 -12.19 -8.12
CA ILE A 237 10.57 -12.09 -7.10
C ILE A 237 11.56 -10.93 -7.33
N ALA A 238 11.16 -9.89 -8.07
CA ALA A 238 11.86 -8.62 -8.08
C ALA A 238 12.03 -8.08 -6.65
N THR A 239 13.22 -7.56 -6.33
CA THR A 239 13.55 -7.20 -4.94
C THR A 239 14.34 -5.90 -4.89
N LEU A 240 13.83 -4.93 -4.15
CA LEU A 240 14.58 -3.76 -3.70
C LEU A 240 15.28 -4.08 -2.36
N ILE A 241 16.55 -3.73 -2.27
CA ILE A 241 17.35 -3.84 -1.05
C ILE A 241 17.89 -2.46 -0.72
N LEU A 242 17.68 -2.03 0.52
CA LEU A 242 18.26 -0.80 1.06
C LEU A 242 19.20 -1.17 2.21
N GLU A 243 20.48 -0.84 2.07
CA GLU A 243 21.50 -1.09 3.07
C GLU A 243 21.92 0.22 3.73
N LEU A 244 21.89 0.25 5.07
CA LEU A 244 22.48 1.34 5.85
C LEU A 244 23.94 1.03 6.16
N TRP A 245 24.83 1.92 5.71
CA TRP A 245 26.28 1.84 5.88
C TRP A 245 26.77 2.97 6.78
N LYS A 246 27.80 2.69 7.59
CA LYS A 246 28.54 3.71 8.34
C LYS A 246 29.97 3.78 7.81
N ARG A 247 30.44 4.97 7.43
CA ARG A 247 31.81 5.25 6.95
C ARG A 247 32.27 6.57 7.52
N ASP A 248 33.46 6.58 8.14
CA ASP A 248 34.06 7.80 8.72
C ASP A 248 33.11 8.58 9.64
N GLY A 249 32.33 7.85 10.45
CA GLY A 249 31.35 8.43 11.37
C GLY A 249 30.04 8.92 10.72
N ARG A 250 29.91 8.84 9.39
CA ARG A 250 28.72 9.25 8.63
C ARG A 250 27.93 8.06 8.11
N TYR A 251 26.65 8.29 7.81
CA TYR A 251 25.71 7.25 7.42
C TYR A 251 25.24 7.41 5.97
N TYR A 252 25.18 6.27 5.28
CA TYR A 252 24.89 6.20 3.85
C TYR A 252 23.92 5.08 3.53
N ILE A 253 23.15 5.26 2.46
CA ILE A 253 22.29 4.25 1.87
C ILE A 253 22.94 3.71 0.60
N LYS A 254 23.03 2.38 0.50
CA LYS A 254 23.29 1.68 -0.75
C LYS A 254 22.03 0.94 -1.17
N ALA A 255 21.52 1.24 -2.36
CA ALA A 255 20.34 0.60 -2.90
C ALA A 255 20.74 -0.40 -3.98
N LEU A 256 20.24 -1.63 -3.84
CA LEU A 256 20.45 -2.71 -4.79
C LEU A 256 19.11 -3.21 -5.31
N PHE A 257 19.11 -3.74 -6.52
CA PHE A 257 17.93 -4.34 -7.12
C PHE A 257 18.23 -5.71 -7.71
N ARG A 258 17.27 -6.61 -7.57
CA ARG A 258 17.18 -7.86 -8.34
C ARG A 258 15.98 -7.75 -9.25
N ARG A 259 16.23 -7.80 -10.56
CA ARG A 259 15.18 -7.64 -11.58
C ARG A 259 14.48 -8.94 -11.93
N TYR A 260 15.25 -10.01 -12.22
CA TYR A 260 14.70 -11.25 -12.79
C TYR A 260 14.76 -12.44 -11.82
N PRO A 261 13.83 -13.41 -11.93
CA PRO A 261 13.82 -14.60 -11.10
C PRO A 261 15.07 -15.49 -11.28
N ASN A 262 15.58 -15.59 -12.51
CA ASN A 262 16.77 -16.39 -12.80
C ASN A 262 18.08 -15.60 -12.63
N SER A 263 18.01 -14.34 -12.19
CA SER A 263 19.21 -13.56 -11.91
C SER A 263 19.85 -13.99 -10.59
N ASN A 264 21.14 -14.33 -10.68
CA ASN A 264 22.02 -14.54 -9.54
C ASN A 264 22.80 -13.27 -9.13
N ARG A 265 22.41 -12.09 -9.63
CA ARG A 265 23.09 -10.81 -9.40
C ARG A 265 22.14 -9.72 -8.89
N PHE A 266 22.64 -8.98 -7.92
CA PHE A 266 22.11 -7.67 -7.54
C PHE A 266 22.88 -6.62 -8.32
N PHE A 267 22.20 -5.58 -8.79
CA PHE A 267 22.86 -4.40 -9.36
C PHE A 267 22.55 -3.17 -8.52
N ALA A 268 23.49 -2.23 -8.49
CA ALA A 268 23.30 -0.99 -7.76
C ALA A 268 22.33 -0.08 -8.51
N ILE A 269 21.42 0.54 -7.76
CA ILE A 269 20.52 1.59 -8.24
C ILE A 269 20.65 2.88 -7.43
N THR A 270 21.66 2.98 -6.55
CA THR A 270 21.88 4.14 -5.68
C THR A 270 22.00 5.44 -6.48
N GLN A 271 22.74 5.42 -7.60
CA GLN A 271 22.93 6.61 -8.45
C GLN A 271 21.61 7.11 -9.06
N SER A 272 20.62 6.24 -9.21
CA SER A 272 19.34 6.56 -9.82
C SER A 272 18.37 7.24 -8.85
N ILE A 273 18.60 7.11 -7.54
CA ILE A 273 17.75 7.74 -6.52
C ILE A 273 17.82 9.26 -6.65
N THR A 274 16.67 9.93 -6.65
CA THR A 274 16.62 11.41 -6.75
C THR A 274 17.35 12.07 -5.59
N GLY A 275 18.16 13.09 -5.89
CA GLY A 275 18.98 13.80 -4.91
C GLY A 275 20.32 13.13 -4.58
N CYS A 276 20.51 11.86 -4.90
CA CYS A 276 21.78 11.15 -4.68
C CYS A 276 22.80 11.44 -5.80
N SER A 277 24.09 11.32 -5.48
CA SER A 277 25.17 11.51 -6.45
C SER A 277 25.14 10.47 -7.57
N LYS A 278 25.33 10.94 -8.81
CA LYS A 278 25.33 10.08 -10.01
C LYS A 278 26.59 9.25 -10.20
N VAL A 279 27.63 9.48 -9.40
CA VAL A 279 28.92 8.78 -9.51
C VAL A 279 29.25 7.93 -8.27
N SER A 280 28.52 8.10 -7.17
CA SER A 280 28.76 7.40 -5.91
C SER A 280 27.85 6.18 -5.77
N ASP A 281 28.42 5.07 -5.30
CA ASP A 281 27.67 3.88 -4.89
C ASP A 281 26.81 4.09 -3.64
N PHE A 282 27.00 5.21 -2.96
CA PHE A 282 26.41 5.58 -1.68
C PHE A 282 25.65 6.91 -1.78
N CYS A 283 24.47 6.95 -1.18
CA CYS A 283 23.69 8.15 -0.96
C CYS A 283 23.78 8.57 0.50
N SER A 284 23.85 9.86 0.81
CA SER A 284 23.76 10.30 2.20
C SER A 284 22.42 9.86 2.80
N SER A 285 22.45 9.34 4.03
CA SER A 285 21.21 8.99 4.74
C SER A 285 20.30 10.20 4.96
N ASP A 286 20.85 11.39 5.19
CA ASP A 286 20.07 12.64 5.33
C ASP A 286 19.31 12.98 4.05
N THR A 287 19.96 12.84 2.89
CA THR A 287 19.34 13.03 1.57
C THR A 287 18.20 12.03 1.36
N PHE A 288 18.44 10.76 1.69
CA PHE A 288 17.43 9.71 1.49
C PHE A 288 16.23 9.86 2.45
N ILE A 289 16.48 10.13 3.74
CA ILE A 289 15.43 10.29 4.76
C ILE A 289 14.64 11.58 4.52
N GLY A 290 15.33 12.69 4.23
CA GLY A 290 14.73 13.99 3.98
C GLY A 290 13.97 14.06 2.65
N GLY A 291 14.31 13.21 1.68
CA GLY A 291 13.64 13.16 0.38
C GLY A 291 12.21 12.63 0.41
N PHE A 292 11.53 12.79 -0.74
CA PHE A 292 10.30 12.06 -1.08
C PHE A 292 9.08 12.34 -0.20
N GLN A 293 9.05 13.44 0.55
CA GLN A 293 7.98 13.76 1.50
C GLN A 293 6.59 13.75 0.87
N GLN A 294 6.47 14.22 -0.39
CA GLN A 294 5.21 14.20 -1.16
C GLN A 294 4.61 12.80 -1.36
N TYR A 295 5.42 11.73 -1.24
CA TYR A 295 4.99 10.34 -1.40
C TYR A 295 4.80 9.61 -0.07
N LYS A 296 5.19 10.19 1.07
CA LYS A 296 5.08 9.55 2.38
C LYS A 296 3.71 9.82 3.01
N THR A 297 3.20 8.87 3.79
CA THR A 297 2.00 9.03 4.61
C THR A 297 2.01 8.04 5.76
N THR A 298 1.42 8.45 6.89
CA THR A 298 1.13 7.57 8.02
C THR A 298 -0.34 7.14 8.08
N HIS A 299 -1.20 7.72 7.24
CA HIS A 299 -2.66 7.52 7.27
C HIS A 299 -3.23 7.24 5.86
N PRO A 300 -2.74 6.20 5.15
CA PRO A 300 -3.21 5.90 3.78
C PRO A 300 -4.72 5.60 3.70
N LYS A 301 -5.33 5.12 4.79
CA LYS A 301 -6.77 4.87 4.87
C LYS A 301 -7.58 6.17 4.72
N ASP A 302 -7.18 7.22 5.42
CA ASP A 302 -7.89 8.51 5.41
C ASP A 302 -7.84 9.16 4.03
N GLU A 303 -6.76 8.91 3.28
CA GLU A 303 -6.60 9.37 1.91
C GLU A 303 -7.45 8.59 0.89
N CYS A 304 -8.10 7.50 1.31
CA CYS A 304 -8.95 6.68 0.45
C CYS A 304 -10.45 6.99 0.55
N HIS A 305 -10.84 7.75 1.57
CA HIS A 305 -12.22 8.19 1.79
C HIS A 305 -12.37 9.66 1.39
N ASP A 306 -13.55 10.04 0.88
CA ASP A 306 -13.86 11.44 0.65
C ASP A 306 -14.23 12.11 2.00
N GLU A 307 -14.03 13.42 2.15
CA GLU A 307 -14.53 14.16 3.33
C GLU A 307 -16.06 14.00 3.53
N SER A 308 -16.80 13.69 2.47
CA SER A 308 -18.23 13.38 2.51
C SER A 308 -18.56 12.03 3.17
N ASP A 309 -17.57 11.17 3.44
CA ASP A 309 -17.76 9.95 4.24
C ASP A 309 -17.62 10.22 5.75
N ASN A 310 -17.39 11.48 6.16
CA ASN A 310 -17.44 11.88 7.56
C ASN A 310 -18.92 11.95 8.01
N PRO A 311 -19.39 11.09 8.93
CA PRO A 311 -20.80 11.05 9.32
C PRO A 311 -21.32 12.38 9.89
N ILE A 312 -20.42 13.24 10.38
CA ILE A 312 -20.74 14.60 10.85
C ILE A 312 -20.91 15.57 9.67
N GLY A 313 -20.15 15.43 8.58
CA GLY A 313 -20.28 16.27 7.38
C GLY A 313 -21.56 16.00 6.58
N LEU A 314 -22.08 14.77 6.65
CA LEU A 314 -23.37 14.41 6.05
C LEU A 314 -24.58 15.01 6.79
N LEU A 315 -24.43 15.32 8.09
CA LEU A 315 -25.43 16.02 8.89
C LEU A 315 -25.57 17.51 8.51
N PHE A 316 -24.53 18.13 7.95
CA PHE A 316 -24.50 19.58 7.69
C PHE A 316 -24.40 19.98 6.20
N SER A 317 -24.12 19.05 5.28
CA SER A 317 -24.00 19.35 3.84
C SER A 317 -25.22 18.96 2.99
N GLY A 318 -26.31 18.51 3.63
CA GLY A 318 -27.59 18.31 2.96
C GLY A 318 -28.13 19.65 2.45
N ARG A 319 -28.00 19.86 1.14
CA ARG A 319 -28.75 20.86 0.37
C ARG A 319 -30.22 20.81 0.82
N THR A 320 -30.65 21.89 1.46
CA THR A 320 -31.99 22.10 1.97
C THR A 320 -32.98 22.03 0.81
N ASP A 321 -33.71 20.93 0.72
CA ASP A 321 -35.07 20.88 0.17
C ASP A 321 -35.82 19.67 0.75
N PHE A 322 -35.67 19.44 2.07
CA PHE A 322 -36.67 18.66 2.79
C PHE A 322 -37.88 19.57 3.02
N LYS A 323 -38.87 19.48 2.12
CA LYS A 323 -40.20 20.01 2.40
C LYS A 323 -40.78 19.20 3.57
N PHE A 324 -40.63 19.71 4.78
CA PHE A 324 -41.39 19.23 5.93
C PHE A 324 -42.87 19.33 5.58
N ASN A 325 -43.56 18.20 5.50
CA ASN A 325 -45.02 18.22 5.44
C ASN A 325 -45.57 18.61 6.82
N ALA A 326 -46.85 18.99 6.89
CA ALA A 326 -47.47 19.44 8.14
C ALA A 326 -47.35 18.40 9.27
N LEU A 327 -47.34 17.11 8.94
CA LEU A 327 -47.18 16.02 9.90
C LEU A 327 -45.79 16.01 10.56
N SER A 328 -44.73 16.28 9.79
CA SER A 328 -43.37 16.32 10.29
C SER A 328 -43.15 17.47 11.29
N TRP A 329 -43.80 18.62 11.07
CA TRP A 329 -43.78 19.75 12.03
C TRP A 329 -44.56 19.44 13.31
N ILE A 330 -45.70 18.75 13.20
CA ILE A 330 -46.48 18.33 14.36
C ILE A 330 -45.67 17.35 15.20
N LEU A 331 -45.03 16.35 14.57
CA LEU A 331 -44.19 15.38 15.28
C LEU A 331 -43.03 16.07 16.01
N LEU A 332 -42.30 16.96 15.33
CA LEU A 332 -41.19 17.70 15.95
C LEU A 332 -41.66 18.52 17.16
N GLY A 333 -42.79 19.24 17.01
CA GLY A 333 -43.41 20.02 18.06
C GLY A 333 -43.83 19.18 19.27
N THR A 334 -44.42 17.99 19.04
CA THR A 334 -44.80 17.08 20.12
C THR A 334 -43.59 16.56 20.89
N THR A 335 -42.50 16.18 20.21
CA THR A 335 -41.27 15.73 20.88
C THR A 335 -40.63 16.82 21.74
N VAL A 336 -40.59 18.06 21.26
CA VAL A 336 -40.04 19.19 22.03
C VAL A 336 -40.92 19.50 23.25
N PHE A 337 -42.25 19.44 23.09
CA PHE A 337 -43.21 19.62 24.18
C PHE A 337 -43.04 18.55 25.28
N PHE A 338 -42.93 17.27 24.91
CA PHE A 338 -42.70 16.20 25.89
C PHE A 338 -41.34 16.34 26.59
N MET A 339 -40.29 16.77 25.90
CA MET A 339 -39.00 17.05 26.53
C MET A 339 -39.11 18.17 27.56
N PHE A 340 -39.83 19.26 27.24
CA PHE A 340 -40.06 20.37 28.18
C PHE A 340 -40.89 19.94 29.39
N CYS A 341 -41.95 19.14 29.19
CA CYS A 341 -42.75 18.60 30.28
C CYS A 341 -41.92 17.70 31.22
N CYS A 342 -41.03 16.85 30.68
CA CYS A 342 -40.13 16.02 31.48
C CYS A 342 -39.16 16.85 32.32
N ILE A 343 -38.61 17.93 31.76
CA ILE A 343 -37.71 18.85 32.48
C ILE A 343 -38.47 19.59 33.59
N CYS A 344 -39.69 20.08 33.32
CA CYS A 344 -40.51 20.74 34.32
C CYS A 344 -40.92 19.80 35.48
N HIS A 345 -41.17 18.52 35.19
CA HIS A 345 -41.50 17.53 36.21
C HIS A 345 -40.31 17.17 37.10
N ALA A 346 -39.08 17.21 36.56
CA ALA A 346 -37.85 16.94 37.30
C ALA A 346 -37.41 18.12 38.19
N CYS A 347 -37.77 19.36 37.84
CA CYS A 347 -37.32 20.56 38.55
C CYS A 347 -38.22 21.01 39.73
N PHE A 348 -39.36 20.36 40.00
CA PHE A 348 -40.20 20.65 41.18
C PHE A 348 -40.16 19.51 42.22
N PRO A 349 -39.24 19.56 43.21
CA PRO A 349 -39.22 18.57 44.28
C PRO A 349 -40.38 18.80 45.28
N ARG A 350 -41.23 17.79 45.45
CA ARG A 350 -42.19 17.69 46.56
C ARG A 350 -41.42 17.73 47.89
N ARG A 351 -41.64 18.77 48.70
CA ARG A 351 -41.18 18.84 50.10
C ARG A 351 -41.67 17.60 50.87
N LYS A 352 -40.74 16.76 51.32
CA LYS A 352 -40.98 15.82 52.42
C LYS A 352 -39.91 15.95 53.49
N TYR A 353 -40.41 15.91 54.72
CA TYR A 353 -39.79 16.22 55.99
C TYR A 353 -38.52 15.42 56.30
N ARG A 354 -37.55 16.12 56.91
CA ARG A 354 -36.28 15.64 57.44
C ARG A 354 -36.48 15.18 58.89
N LYS A 355 -36.05 13.96 59.25
CA LYS A 355 -35.75 13.58 60.64
C LYS A 355 -34.33 13.01 60.73
N TYR A 356 -33.60 13.54 61.71
CA TYR A 356 -32.19 13.31 62.04
C TYR A 356 -31.97 11.97 62.77
N SER A 357 -30.82 11.33 62.53
CA SER A 357 -30.00 10.60 63.53
C SER A 357 -28.66 10.19 62.89
N THR A 358 -27.57 10.93 63.12
CA THR A 358 -26.43 10.66 64.03
C THR A 358 -25.44 9.55 63.65
N LYS A 359 -24.18 10.01 63.50
CA LYS A 359 -22.89 9.40 63.92
C LYS A 359 -22.35 8.17 63.16
N SER A 360 -21.13 8.34 62.64
CA SER A 360 -19.91 7.65 63.14
C SER A 360 -18.93 7.27 62.02
N ASN A 361 -17.87 8.07 61.90
CA ASN A 361 -16.45 7.72 61.79
C ASN A 361 -15.84 6.85 60.65
N SER A 362 -14.67 7.39 60.26
CA SER A 362 -13.38 6.77 59.88
C SER A 362 -13.17 6.20 58.47
N ARG A 363 -12.34 6.95 57.71
CA ARG A 363 -11.07 6.58 57.05
C ARG A 363 -10.89 5.09 56.71
N ILE A 364 -10.57 4.77 55.46
CA ILE A 364 -9.25 4.97 54.80
C ILE A 364 -9.51 5.44 53.37
#